data_AF-A0A1X6XHJ0-F1
#
_entry.id   AF-A0A1X6XHJ0-F1
#
_cell.length_a   1.000
_cell.length_b   1.000
_cell.length_c   1.000
_cell.angle_alpha   90.00
_cell.angle_beta   90.00
_cell.angle_gamma   90.00
#
_symmetry.space_group_name_H-M   'P 1'
#
loop_
_entity.id
_entity.type
_entity.pdbx_description
1 polymer ?
#
loop_
_entity_poly.entity_id
_entity_poly.type
_entity_poly.pdbx_seq_one_letter_code
_entity_poly.pdbx_strand_id
1 'polypeptide(L)'
;MDTHSDSLPTGDRGGDRGPTPEEARRMLADAARIGHRTPDAVPPVLISFAILCAIGTMATLGVHLAARVLPDSSFDAPLAVTVMAMAWVFVAIIVPFLFRRPLRRGLAVRWYIYMGSWGVLWAASMLLGETFAALVLAPLFLGLFMIAAATEAKRARTARAEEEAAQSAVVDGDAP
;
A
#
# COMPACT_ATOMS: atom_id res chain seq x y z
N MET A 1 -20.14 -8.26 66.75
CA MET A 1 -18.68 -8.21 66.53
C MET A 1 -18.40 -9.33 65.56
N ASP A 2 -18.57 -8.98 64.29
CA ASP A 2 -18.75 -9.86 63.15
C ASP A 2 -17.39 -10.13 62.51
N THR A 3 -16.96 -11.39 62.45
CA THR A 3 -15.83 -11.80 61.62
C THR A 3 -16.38 -12.39 60.33
N HIS A 4 -16.38 -11.53 59.32
CA HIS A 4 -16.75 -11.75 57.94
C HIS A 4 -15.94 -12.90 57.33
N SER A 5 -16.63 -13.88 56.72
CA SER A 5 -16.04 -14.93 55.91
C SER A 5 -15.67 -14.37 54.54
N ASP A 6 -14.38 -14.25 54.25
CA ASP A 6 -13.86 -13.97 52.90
C ASP A 6 -14.09 -15.19 52.00
N SER A 7 -15.22 -15.17 51.31
CA SER A 7 -15.54 -16.11 50.23
C SER A 7 -15.07 -15.48 48.92
N LEU A 8 -13.94 -15.96 48.39
CA LEU A 8 -13.48 -15.59 47.05
C LEU A 8 -14.58 -15.90 46.02
N PRO A 9 -15.00 -14.95 45.17
CA PRO A 9 -15.94 -15.25 44.10
C PRO A 9 -15.23 -16.13 43.08
N THR A 10 -15.58 -17.41 43.09
CA THR A 10 -15.41 -18.34 41.97
C THR A 10 -16.20 -17.78 40.78
N GLY A 11 -15.53 -16.94 39.99
CA GLY A 11 -15.99 -16.50 38.68
C GLY A 11 -16.04 -17.69 37.74
N ASP A 12 -17.21 -18.31 37.73
CA ASP A 12 -17.86 -19.03 36.64
C ASP A 12 -17.08 -18.96 35.31
N ARG A 13 -16.31 -20.03 35.03
CA ARG A 13 -15.87 -20.35 33.67
C ARG A 13 -17.08 -20.90 32.92
N GLY A 14 -18.01 -20.00 32.60
CA GLY A 14 -19.17 -20.25 31.76
C GLY A 14 -18.72 -20.60 30.33
N GLY A 15 -19.14 -21.76 29.88
CA GLY A 15 -18.66 -22.43 28.67
C GLY A 15 -18.90 -21.71 27.34
N ASP A 16 -18.23 -22.29 26.35
CA ASP A 16 -18.47 -22.40 24.91
C ASP A 16 -19.84 -21.91 24.38
N ARG A 17 -20.17 -20.65 24.62
CA ARG A 17 -21.31 -19.95 24.02
C ARG A 17 -20.71 -18.96 23.05
N GLY A 18 -20.89 -19.25 21.75
CA GLY A 18 -20.63 -18.27 20.71
C GLY A 18 -21.29 -16.93 21.07
N PRO A 19 -20.73 -15.80 20.62
CA PRO A 19 -21.19 -14.47 21.00
C PRO A 19 -22.70 -14.36 20.85
N THR A 20 -23.36 -13.87 21.89
CA THR A 20 -24.81 -13.67 21.85
C THR A 20 -25.16 -12.74 20.68
N PRO A 21 -26.37 -12.82 20.08
CA PRO A 21 -26.73 -11.97 18.94
C PRO A 21 -26.55 -10.47 19.22
N GLU A 22 -26.79 -10.05 20.46
CA GLU A 22 -26.56 -8.68 20.93
C GLU A 22 -25.06 -8.33 21.03
N GLU A 23 -24.21 -9.25 21.51
CA GLU A 23 -22.75 -9.08 21.48
C GLU A 23 -22.20 -9.08 20.06
N ALA A 24 -22.71 -9.93 19.17
CA ALA A 24 -22.33 -9.94 17.76
C ALA A 24 -22.69 -8.62 17.08
N ARG A 25 -23.86 -8.04 17.39
CA ARG A 25 -24.26 -6.71 16.92
C ARG A 25 -23.39 -5.60 17.49
N ARG A 26 -23.03 -5.66 18.77
CA ARG A 26 -22.09 -4.71 19.39
C ARG A 26 -20.69 -4.82 18.78
N MET A 27 -20.19 -6.03 18.57
CA MET A 27 -18.91 -6.28 17.92
C MET A 27 -18.90 -5.80 16.47
N LEU A 28 -19.98 -5.99 15.72
CA LEU A 28 -20.13 -5.43 14.37
C LEU A 28 -20.22 -3.91 14.38
N ALA A 29 -20.94 -3.32 15.34
CA ALA A 29 -21.02 -1.87 15.51
C ALA A 29 -19.66 -1.27 15.90
N ASP A 30 -18.89 -1.94 16.76
CA ASP A 30 -17.55 -1.50 17.14
C ASP A 30 -16.54 -1.74 16.02
N ALA A 31 -16.63 -2.83 15.27
CA ALA A 31 -15.84 -3.06 14.06
C ALA A 31 -16.14 -2.01 12.98
N ALA A 32 -17.41 -1.61 12.81
CA ALA A 32 -17.81 -0.51 11.94
C ALA A 32 -17.25 0.82 12.44
N ARG A 33 -17.33 1.09 13.75
CA ARG A 33 -16.81 2.31 14.38
C ARG A 33 -15.29 2.41 14.28
N ILE A 34 -14.57 1.29 14.42
CA ILE A 34 -13.11 1.19 14.22
C ILE A 34 -12.77 1.37 12.74
N GLY A 35 -13.53 0.76 11.84
CA GLY A 35 -13.39 0.93 10.39
C GLY A 35 -13.53 2.39 9.95
N HIS A 36 -14.49 3.13 10.53
CA HIS A 36 -14.70 4.56 10.28
C HIS A 36 -13.66 5.48 10.94
N ARG A 37 -12.94 5.02 11.97
CA ARG A 37 -11.91 5.81 12.68
C ARG A 37 -10.50 5.66 12.13
N THR A 38 -10.23 4.62 11.33
CA THR A 38 -9.06 4.66 10.46
C THR A 38 -9.37 5.68 9.37
N PRO A 39 -8.80 6.91 9.40
CA PRO A 39 -8.83 7.74 8.19
C PRO A 39 -8.33 6.84 7.06
N ASP A 40 -8.94 6.95 5.87
CA ASP A 40 -8.45 6.32 4.64
C ASP A 40 -6.97 6.70 4.46
N ALA A 41 -6.11 5.94 5.11
CA ALA A 41 -4.68 6.07 5.08
C ALA A 41 -4.31 5.64 3.68
N VAL A 42 -3.42 6.42 3.08
CA VAL A 42 -2.82 6.20 1.75
C VAL A 42 -2.94 4.72 1.36
N PRO A 43 -3.68 4.38 0.27
CA PRO A 43 -3.89 3.00 -0.12
C PRO A 43 -2.58 2.21 0.00
N PRO A 44 -2.51 1.07 0.71
CA PRO A 44 -1.26 0.32 0.92
C PRO A 44 -0.52 -0.01 -0.39
N VAL A 45 -1.29 -0.06 -1.46
CA VAL A 45 -0.86 -0.23 -2.84
C VAL A 45 0.02 0.93 -3.33
N LEU A 46 -0.26 2.19 -2.96
CA LEU A 46 0.62 3.32 -3.25
C LEU A 46 1.96 3.25 -2.52
N ILE A 47 1.98 2.74 -1.29
CA ILE A 47 3.24 2.57 -0.53
C ILE A 47 4.12 1.56 -1.26
N SER A 48 3.53 0.44 -1.67
CA SER A 48 4.22 -0.59 -2.46
C SER A 48 4.72 -0.03 -3.80
N PHE A 49 3.89 0.79 -4.46
CA PHE A 49 4.26 1.47 -5.70
C PHE A 49 5.42 2.46 -5.51
N ALA A 50 5.42 3.22 -4.41
CA ALA A 50 6.51 4.14 -4.06
C ALA A 50 7.83 3.40 -3.91
N ILE A 51 7.82 2.26 -3.20
CA ILE A 51 8.99 1.40 -3.01
C ILE A 51 9.52 0.91 -4.37
N LEU A 52 8.62 0.45 -5.25
CA LEU A 52 9.00 0.01 -6.60
C LEU A 52 9.56 1.14 -7.46
N CYS A 53 9.02 2.35 -7.37
CA CYS A 53 9.60 3.51 -8.04
C CYS A 53 11.00 3.86 -7.50
N ALA A 54 11.19 3.84 -6.17
CA ALA A 54 12.49 4.08 -5.56
C ALA A 54 13.53 3.03 -6.00
N ILE A 55 13.16 1.74 -6.00
CA ILE A 55 14.01 0.66 -6.51
C ILE A 55 14.32 0.86 -7.99
N GLY A 56 13.33 1.24 -8.81
CA GLY A 56 13.52 1.53 -10.24
C GLY A 56 14.51 2.66 -10.48
N THR A 57 14.39 3.77 -9.75
CA THR A 57 15.33 4.90 -9.80
C THR A 57 16.74 4.46 -9.38
N MET A 58 16.88 3.76 -8.25
CA MET A 58 18.18 3.30 -7.75
C MET A 58 18.85 2.31 -8.70
N ALA A 59 18.09 1.36 -9.26
CA ALA A 59 18.60 0.38 -10.22
C ALA A 59 19.10 1.06 -11.50
N THR A 60 18.31 2.00 -12.04
CA THR A 60 18.65 2.74 -13.26
C THR A 60 19.95 3.53 -13.09
N LEU A 61 20.06 4.27 -11.99
CA LEU A 61 21.28 5.03 -11.68
C LEU A 61 22.46 4.10 -11.36
N GLY A 62 22.21 2.98 -10.69
CA GLY A 62 23.22 1.98 -10.37
C GLY A 62 23.83 1.36 -11.62
N VAL A 63 23.01 0.96 -12.60
CA VAL A 63 23.48 0.43 -13.89
C VAL A 63 24.29 1.49 -14.64
N HIS A 64 23.78 2.73 -14.70
CA HIS A 64 24.46 3.84 -15.34
C HIS A 64 25.84 4.13 -14.73
N LEU A 65 25.93 4.09 -13.40
CA LEU A 65 27.19 4.31 -12.68
C LEU A 65 28.14 3.12 -12.84
N ALA A 66 27.63 1.89 -12.72
CA ALA A 66 28.42 0.67 -12.87
C ALA A 66 29.11 0.58 -14.23
N ALA A 67 28.41 0.96 -15.30
CA ALA A 67 28.96 1.02 -16.66
C ALA A 67 30.12 2.01 -16.84
N ARG A 68 30.27 3.00 -15.93
CA ARG A 68 31.31 4.05 -16.03
C ARG A 68 32.49 3.85 -15.09
N VAL A 69 32.32 3.13 -13.98
CA VAL A 69 33.34 3.03 -12.93
C VAL A 69 34.23 1.80 -13.12
N LEU A 70 33.74 0.71 -13.71
CA LEU A 70 34.53 -0.51 -13.97
C LEU A 70 34.33 -1.06 -15.39
N PRO A 71 34.79 -0.37 -16.45
CA PRO A 71 34.68 -0.88 -17.82
C PRO A 71 35.61 -2.07 -18.13
N ASP A 72 36.73 -2.24 -17.41
CA ASP A 72 37.79 -3.22 -17.72
C ASP A 72 37.90 -4.40 -16.73
N SER A 73 36.95 -4.58 -15.81
CA SER A 73 36.97 -5.76 -14.95
C SER A 73 36.42 -6.99 -15.67
N SER A 74 36.99 -8.17 -15.43
CA SER A 74 36.37 -9.46 -15.77
C SER A 74 34.99 -9.70 -15.13
N PHE A 75 34.55 -8.75 -14.31
CA PHE A 75 33.27 -8.68 -13.64
C PHE A 75 32.34 -7.70 -14.36
N ASP A 76 31.20 -8.21 -14.83
CA ASP A 76 30.13 -7.42 -15.44
C ASP A 76 29.30 -6.73 -14.34
N ALA A 77 29.76 -5.55 -13.91
CA ALA A 77 29.12 -4.78 -12.85
C ALA A 77 27.67 -4.34 -13.19
N PRO A 78 27.36 -3.89 -14.42
CA PRO A 78 25.97 -3.63 -14.84
C PRO A 78 25.04 -4.83 -14.67
N LEU A 79 25.50 -6.03 -15.08
CA LEU A 79 24.74 -7.27 -14.90
C LEU A 79 24.49 -7.56 -13.41
N ALA A 80 25.52 -7.43 -12.56
CA ALA A 80 25.39 -7.68 -11.13
C ALA A 80 24.38 -6.74 -10.45
N VAL A 81 24.37 -5.45 -10.82
CA VAL A 81 23.38 -4.48 -10.33
C VAL A 81 21.98 -4.87 -10.81
N THR A 82 21.83 -5.28 -12.06
CA THR A 82 20.55 -5.70 -12.64
C THR A 82 19.97 -6.92 -11.91
N VAL A 83 20.79 -7.93 -11.65
CA VAL A 83 20.37 -9.15 -10.93
C VAL A 83 20.00 -8.82 -9.48
N MET A 84 20.79 -8.00 -8.79
CA MET A 84 20.49 -7.55 -7.43
C MET A 84 19.17 -6.76 -7.40
N ALA A 85 18.97 -5.84 -8.34
CA ALA A 85 17.74 -5.05 -8.45
C ALA A 85 16.53 -5.95 -8.73
N MET A 86 16.66 -6.95 -9.60
CA MET A 86 15.59 -7.94 -9.84
C MET A 86 15.18 -8.66 -8.56
N ALA A 87 16.14 -9.10 -7.73
CA ALA A 87 15.83 -9.75 -6.46
C ALA A 87 14.98 -8.84 -5.56
N TRP A 88 15.35 -7.57 -5.45
CA TRP A 88 14.59 -6.58 -4.67
C TRP A 88 13.21 -6.26 -5.26
N VAL A 89 13.10 -6.21 -6.59
CA VAL A 89 11.80 -6.07 -7.27
C VAL A 89 10.89 -7.25 -6.94
N PHE A 90 11.40 -8.48 -6.97
CA PHE A 90 10.60 -9.66 -6.59
C PHE A 90 10.13 -9.58 -5.14
N VAL A 91 11.02 -9.19 -4.21
CA VAL A 91 10.64 -8.98 -2.81
C VAL A 91 9.52 -7.94 -2.69
N ALA A 92 9.67 -6.79 -3.36
CA ALA A 92 8.70 -5.71 -3.33
C ALA A 92 7.35 -6.11 -3.97
N ILE A 93 7.36 -6.98 -4.98
CA ILE A 93 6.14 -7.52 -5.59
C ILE A 93 5.49 -8.57 -4.67
N ILE A 94 6.25 -9.51 -4.11
CA ILE A 94 5.70 -10.64 -3.33
C ILE A 94 5.00 -10.18 -2.05
N VAL A 95 5.54 -9.20 -1.34
CA VAL A 95 5.00 -8.73 -0.06
C VAL A 95 3.51 -8.33 -0.15
N PRO A 96 3.07 -7.47 -1.11
CA PRO A 96 1.65 -7.18 -1.33
C PRO A 96 0.77 -8.40 -1.62
N PHE A 97 1.31 -9.43 -2.28
CA PHE A 97 0.57 -10.65 -2.59
C PHE A 97 0.42 -11.59 -1.39
N LEU A 98 1.36 -11.55 -0.42
CA LEU A 98 1.24 -12.30 0.83
C LEU A 98 0.21 -11.67 1.77
N PHE A 99 0.19 -10.34 1.86
CA PHE A 99 -0.75 -9.60 2.71
C PHE A 99 -2.08 -9.28 2.00
N ARG A 100 -2.61 -10.21 1.20
CA ARG A 100 -3.84 -10.10 0.41
C ARG A 100 -5.04 -9.65 1.27
N ARG A 101 -5.17 -8.35 1.52
CA ARG A 101 -6.45 -7.72 1.84
C ARG A 101 -7.29 -7.76 0.55
N PRO A 102 -8.59 -8.07 0.63
CA PRO A 102 -9.44 -8.10 -0.56
C PRO A 102 -9.38 -6.73 -1.23
N LEU A 103 -8.67 -6.64 -2.35
CA LEU A 103 -8.62 -5.45 -3.17
C LEU A 103 -10.06 -5.19 -3.62
N ARG A 104 -10.64 -4.05 -3.21
CA ARG A 104 -11.94 -3.60 -3.72
C ARG A 104 -11.90 -3.66 -5.25
N ARG A 105 -12.98 -4.13 -5.90
CA ARG A 105 -13.03 -4.43 -7.35
C ARG A 105 -12.52 -3.29 -8.27
N GLY A 106 -12.53 -2.03 -7.84
CA GLY A 106 -11.96 -0.89 -8.58
C GLY A 106 -10.45 -0.68 -8.45
N LEU A 107 -9.80 -1.26 -7.43
CA LEU A 107 -8.38 -1.05 -7.14
C LEU A 107 -7.48 -2.01 -7.94
N ALA A 108 -7.98 -3.20 -8.29
CA ALA A 108 -7.24 -4.19 -9.07
C ALA A 108 -6.90 -3.71 -10.49
N VAL A 109 -7.87 -3.16 -11.22
CA VAL A 109 -7.64 -2.64 -12.59
C VAL A 109 -6.60 -1.52 -12.59
N ARG A 110 -6.70 -0.60 -11.62
CA ARG A 110 -5.78 0.53 -11.47
C ARG A 110 -4.38 0.07 -11.12
N TRP A 111 -4.27 -0.92 -10.23
CA TRP A 111 -3.00 -1.55 -9.90
C TRP A 111 -2.33 -2.16 -11.12
N TYR A 112 -3.07 -2.86 -11.98
CA TYR A 112 -2.50 -3.38 -13.23
C TYR A 112 -2.01 -2.28 -14.18
N ILE A 113 -2.68 -1.13 -14.25
CA ILE A 113 -2.21 0.02 -15.03
C ILE A 113 -0.92 0.61 -14.46
N TYR A 114 -0.83 0.76 -13.13
CA TYR A 114 0.38 1.23 -12.46
C TYR A 114 1.55 0.24 -12.65
N MET A 115 1.29 -1.05 -12.47
CA MET A 115 2.27 -2.11 -12.70
C MET A 115 2.71 -2.20 -14.16
N GLY A 116 1.79 -2.06 -15.10
CA GLY A 116 2.09 -2.08 -16.53
C GLY A 116 2.98 -0.91 -16.94
N SER A 117 2.61 0.31 -16.53
CA SER A 117 3.41 1.51 -16.83
C SER A 117 4.79 1.46 -16.15
N TRP A 118 4.86 1.03 -14.89
CA TRP A 118 6.12 0.81 -14.19
C TRP A 118 6.99 -0.26 -14.85
N GLY A 119 6.40 -1.39 -15.25
CA GLY A 119 7.11 -2.49 -15.89
C GLY A 119 7.71 -2.10 -17.24
N VAL A 120 6.97 -1.34 -18.05
CA VAL A 120 7.48 -0.79 -19.32
C VAL A 120 8.64 0.17 -19.06
N LEU A 121 8.49 1.08 -18.09
CA LEU A 121 9.54 2.02 -17.73
C LEU A 121 10.80 1.32 -17.19
N TRP A 122 10.62 0.28 -16.38
CA TRP A 122 11.71 -0.53 -15.84
C TRP A 122 12.46 -1.30 -16.93
N ALA A 123 11.74 -1.96 -17.83
CA ALA A 123 12.35 -2.65 -18.96
C ALA A 123 13.14 -1.68 -19.86
N ALA A 124 12.58 -0.51 -20.18
CA ALA A 124 13.27 0.53 -20.93
C ALA A 124 14.54 1.00 -20.21
N SER A 125 14.49 1.13 -18.88
CA SER A 125 15.62 1.56 -18.06
C SER A 125 16.75 0.53 -17.99
N MET A 126 16.44 -0.76 -17.98
CA MET A 126 17.47 -1.81 -18.04
C MET A 126 18.13 -1.87 -19.43
N LEU A 127 17.35 -1.71 -20.50
CA LEU A 127 17.87 -1.72 -21.87
C LEU A 127 18.71 -0.48 -22.21
N LEU A 128 18.38 0.67 -21.64
CA LEU A 128 19.01 1.96 -21.93
C LEU A 128 19.90 2.47 -20.79
N GLY A 129 20.09 1.67 -19.73
CA GLY A 129 20.71 2.06 -18.47
C GLY A 129 22.16 2.52 -18.60
N GLU A 130 22.88 1.97 -19.57
CA GLU A 130 24.29 2.32 -19.82
C GLU A 130 24.42 3.70 -20.49
N THR A 131 23.38 4.13 -21.21
CA THR A 131 23.37 5.40 -21.95
C THR A 131 23.03 6.60 -21.08
N PHE A 132 23.18 7.82 -21.62
CA PHE A 132 22.69 9.04 -20.98
C PHE A 132 21.16 9.07 -20.80
N ALA A 133 20.41 8.22 -21.51
CA ALA A 133 18.97 8.12 -21.33
C ALA A 133 18.60 7.72 -19.89
N ALA A 134 19.47 7.01 -19.17
CA ALA A 134 19.25 6.65 -17.76
C ALA A 134 19.02 7.86 -16.86
N LEU A 135 19.67 9.01 -17.13
CA LEU A 135 19.49 10.24 -16.37
C LEU A 135 18.12 10.88 -16.61
N VAL A 136 17.50 10.60 -17.76
CA VAL A 136 16.13 11.01 -18.09
C VAL A 136 15.13 9.99 -17.55
N LEU A 137 15.42 8.70 -17.62
CA LEU A 137 14.55 7.62 -17.17
C LEU A 137 14.43 7.55 -15.63
N ALA A 138 15.50 7.79 -14.90
CA ALA A 138 15.52 7.78 -13.43
C ALA A 138 14.47 8.72 -12.78
N PRO A 139 14.34 10.00 -13.16
CA PRO A 139 13.29 10.88 -12.63
C PRO A 139 11.89 10.55 -13.14
N LEU A 140 11.73 9.81 -14.24
CA LEU A 140 10.40 9.37 -14.71
C LEU A 140 9.72 8.42 -13.73
N PHE A 141 10.47 7.63 -12.95
CA PHE A 141 9.89 6.82 -11.87
C PHE A 141 9.24 7.68 -10.78
N LEU A 142 9.88 8.80 -10.43
CA LEU A 142 9.29 9.80 -9.52
C LEU A 142 8.05 10.44 -10.16
N GLY A 143 8.13 10.84 -11.42
CA GLY A 143 6.98 11.38 -12.15
C GLY A 143 5.80 10.42 -12.17
N LEU A 144 6.08 9.14 -12.43
CA LEU A 144 5.08 8.08 -12.42
C LEU A 144 4.44 7.90 -11.03
N PHE A 145 5.26 7.90 -9.98
CA PHE A 145 4.77 7.88 -8.60
C PHE A 145 3.90 9.08 -8.28
N MET A 146 4.32 10.29 -8.65
CA MET A 146 3.57 11.52 -8.40
C MET A 146 2.23 11.53 -9.14
N ILE A 147 2.18 11.03 -10.38
CA ILE A 147 0.94 10.85 -11.12
C ILE A 147 0.01 9.86 -10.39
N ALA A 148 0.53 8.70 -10.00
CA ALA A 148 -0.25 7.72 -9.25
C ALA A 148 -0.78 8.31 -7.93
N ALA A 149 0.08 8.97 -7.15
CA ALA A 149 -0.28 9.61 -5.90
C ALA A 149 -1.32 10.73 -6.09
N ALA A 150 -1.16 11.59 -7.10
CA ALA A 150 -2.11 12.66 -7.41
C ALA A 150 -3.47 12.10 -7.84
N THR A 151 -3.49 11.03 -8.65
CA THR A 151 -4.75 10.41 -9.08
C THR A 151 -5.52 9.80 -7.90
N GLU A 152 -4.83 9.19 -6.94
CA GLU A 152 -5.43 8.66 -5.72
C GLU A 152 -5.87 9.80 -4.77
N ALA A 153 -5.04 10.83 -4.59
CA ALA A 153 -5.38 11.98 -3.76
C ALA A 153 -6.62 12.71 -4.28
N LYS A 154 -6.75 12.88 -5.60
CA LYS A 154 -7.94 13.48 -6.21
C LYS A 154 -9.20 12.64 -5.93
N ARG A 155 -9.10 11.31 -6.05
CA ARG A 155 -10.22 10.40 -5.81
C ARG A 155 -10.63 10.34 -4.34
N ALA A 156 -9.67 10.36 -3.42
CA ALA A 156 -9.94 10.42 -2.00
C ALA A 156 -10.68 11.72 -1.63
N ARG A 157 -10.33 12.85 -2.26
CA ARG A 157 -11.03 14.13 -2.08
C ARG A 157 -12.46 14.10 -2.61
N THR A 158 -12.70 13.53 -3.79
CA THR A 158 -14.06 13.45 -4.35
C THR A 158 -14.96 12.55 -3.53
N ALA A 159 -14.46 11.40 -3.05
CA ALA A 159 -15.24 10.51 -2.20
C ALA A 159 -15.67 11.20 -0.89
N ARG A 160 -14.76 11.95 -0.24
CA ARG A 160 -15.09 12.73 0.96
C ARG A 160 -16.13 13.81 0.69
N ALA A 161 -16.02 14.52 -0.43
CA ALA A 161 -16.99 15.55 -0.79
C ALA A 161 -18.40 14.97 -1.05
N GLU A 162 -18.50 13.79 -1.64
CA GLU A 162 -19.77 13.07 -1.83
C GLU A 162 -20.37 12.60 -0.49
N GLU A 163 -19.55 12.12 0.44
CA GLU A 163 -19.97 11.74 1.79
C GLU A 163 -20.47 12.94 2.60
N GLU A 164 -19.74 14.06 2.56
CA GLU A 164 -20.14 15.32 3.22
C GLU A 164 -21.45 15.88 2.64
N ALA A 165 -21.63 15.82 1.32
CA ALA A 165 -22.87 16.23 0.66
C ALA A 165 -24.05 15.32 1.03
N ALA A 166 -23.84 14.01 1.06
CA ALA A 166 -24.87 13.04 1.46
C ALA A 166 -25.26 13.21 2.94
N GLN A 167 -24.29 13.46 3.82
CA GLN A 167 -24.54 13.69 5.24
C GLN A 167 -25.30 15.00 5.49
N SER A 168 -24.98 16.06 4.74
CA SER A 168 -25.68 17.35 4.82
C SER A 168 -27.14 17.23 4.38
N ALA A 169 -27.40 16.50 3.28
CA ALA A 169 -28.75 16.26 2.79
C ALA A 169 -29.63 15.45 3.76
N VAL A 170 -29.05 14.55 4.55
CA VAL A 170 -29.78 13.82 5.60
C VAL A 170 -30.13 14.74 6.78
N VAL A 171 -29.23 15.64 7.18
CA VAL A 171 -29.48 16.58 8.29
C VAL A 171 -30.55 17.61 7.91
N ASP A 172 -30.53 18.13 6.67
CA ASP A 172 -31.52 19.11 6.20
C ASP A 172 -32.91 18.48 5.94
N GLY A 173 -32.96 17.17 5.63
CA GLY A 173 -34.21 16.43 5.43
C GLY A 173 -34.97 16.05 6.70
N ASP A 174 -34.33 16.15 7.87
CA ASP A 174 -34.87 15.79 9.19
C ASP A 174 -35.30 17.03 10.01
N ALA A 175 -35.34 18.21 9.40
CA ALA A 175 -35.82 19.44 10.04
C ALA A 175 -37.37 19.51 9.97
N PRO A 176 -38.09 19.38 11.10
CA PRO A 176 -39.56 19.49 11.16
C PRO A 176 -40.08 20.93 11.00
#